data_AF-A0A2H9QW20-F1
#
_entry.id   AF-A0A2H9QW20-F1
#
_cell.length_a   1.000
_cell.length_b   1.000
_cell.length_c   1.000
_cell.angle_alpha   90.00
_cell.angle_beta   90.00
_cell.angle_gamma   90.00
#
_symmetry.space_group_name_H-M   'P 1'
#
loop_
_entity.id
_entity.type
_entity.pdbx_description
1 polymer ?
#
loop_
_entity_poly.entity_id
_entity_poly.type
_entity_poly.pdbx_seq_one_letter_code
_entity_poly.pdbx_strand_id
1 'polypeptide(L)'
;MRISDYRLISRTAFFVLANLGFIGMTGLIYPFFYCYACPFADAACPIGILEHAILGDYLLFVYLIGFIGVIGIVFGRFFCGWACPVGFLQDIFGFLMGNKKIKGLKLKPETEHRLRCIKYFLKPETEHKLRYLKYIVLIGTVVAVYITGTLAFTLICPIGGLTATIPTLIIYQGIYGFGRFFWMKMLGVVLFFILTIISYRGWCKYFCPFGALISLFNKISIIHLKIDNTCTECGLCRKVCPMDIDLINDRRSPECIKCFKCVDACPHKSVHVSH
;
A
#
# COMPACT_ATOMS: atom_id res chain seq x y z
N MET A 1 -17.56 -10.82 -15.71
CA MET A 1 -16.84 -9.66 -15.14
C MET A 1 -15.35 -9.98 -15.12
N ARG A 2 -14.50 -9.00 -15.40
CA ARG A 2 -13.04 -9.16 -15.31
C ARG A 2 -12.61 -9.12 -13.83
N ILE A 3 -11.46 -9.70 -13.48
CA ILE A 3 -10.97 -9.68 -12.09
C ILE A 3 -10.72 -8.22 -11.64
N SER A 4 -10.41 -7.34 -12.58
CA SER A 4 -10.35 -5.88 -12.35
C SER A 4 -11.62 -5.29 -11.72
N ASP A 5 -12.80 -5.79 -12.07
CA ASP A 5 -14.09 -5.21 -11.68
C ASP A 5 -14.40 -5.61 -10.23
N TYR A 6 -14.23 -6.89 -9.90
CA TYR A 6 -14.32 -7.38 -8.52
C TYR A 6 -13.36 -6.67 -7.59
N ARG A 7 -12.14 -6.41 -8.07
CA ARG A 7 -11.15 -5.67 -7.29
C ARG A 7 -11.54 -4.22 -7.05
N LEU A 8 -12.21 -3.57 -8.00
CA LEU A 8 -12.71 -2.20 -7.79
C LEU A 8 -13.81 -2.21 -6.74
N ILE A 9 -14.78 -3.12 -6.88
CA ILE A 9 -15.89 -3.29 -5.94
C ILE A 9 -15.39 -3.55 -4.53
N SER A 10 -14.47 -4.51 -4.35
CA SER A 10 -13.96 -4.88 -3.03
C SER A 10 -13.30 -3.68 -2.33
N ARG A 11 -12.55 -2.87 -3.06
CA ARG A 11 -11.79 -1.76 -2.48
C ARG A 11 -12.68 -0.59 -2.13
N THR A 12 -13.67 -0.31 -2.96
CA THR A 12 -14.69 0.68 -2.64
C THR A 12 -15.46 0.23 -1.39
N ALA A 13 -15.85 -1.04 -1.31
CA ALA A 13 -16.52 -1.59 -0.14
C ALA A 13 -15.66 -1.48 1.14
N PHE A 14 -14.39 -1.92 1.11
CA PHE A 14 -13.50 -1.79 2.27
C PHE A 14 -13.16 -0.35 2.65
N PHE A 15 -13.05 0.55 1.65
CA PHE A 15 -12.87 1.97 1.91
C PHE A 15 -14.08 2.54 2.66
N VAL A 16 -15.29 2.22 2.18
CA VAL A 16 -16.54 2.67 2.80
C VAL A 16 -16.68 2.07 4.21
N LEU A 17 -16.49 0.75 4.36
CA LEU A 17 -16.52 0.08 5.67
C LEU A 17 -15.54 0.70 6.67
N ALA A 18 -14.28 0.90 6.29
CA ALA A 18 -13.26 1.47 7.17
C ALA A 18 -13.52 2.93 7.60
N ASN A 19 -14.47 3.63 6.97
CA ASN A 19 -14.84 5.01 7.29
C ASN A 19 -16.30 5.16 7.79
N LEU A 20 -17.06 4.08 7.90
CA LEU A 20 -18.46 4.15 8.35
C LEU A 20 -18.63 3.95 9.86
N GLY A 21 -17.60 3.53 10.60
CA GLY A 21 -17.59 3.54 12.07
C GLY A 21 -18.73 2.73 12.71
N PHE A 22 -19.15 1.64 12.08
CA PHE A 22 -20.40 0.94 12.46
C PHE A 22 -20.28 0.16 13.77
N ILE A 23 -19.06 -0.09 14.27
CA ILE A 23 -18.83 -0.97 15.42
C ILE A 23 -17.68 -0.35 16.23
N GLY A 24 -17.90 -0.07 17.52
CA GLY A 24 -16.83 0.38 18.41
C GLY A 24 -15.58 -0.51 18.33
N MET A 25 -14.43 -0.04 18.83
CA MET A 25 -13.12 -0.71 18.63
C MET A 25 -13.20 -2.22 18.86
N THR A 26 -13.11 -2.98 17.75
CA THR A 26 -13.35 -4.44 17.72
C THR A 26 -12.23 -5.27 18.36
N GLY A 27 -11.15 -4.62 18.81
CA GLY A 27 -9.93 -5.29 19.29
C GLY A 27 -9.12 -5.98 18.20
N LEU A 28 -9.56 -5.94 16.94
CA LEU A 28 -8.88 -6.56 15.80
C LEU A 28 -7.84 -5.63 15.18
N ILE A 29 -6.89 -6.22 14.45
CA ILE A 29 -5.90 -5.50 13.64
C ILE A 29 -6.37 -5.44 12.20
N TYR A 30 -6.25 -4.28 11.54
CA TYR A 30 -6.46 -4.24 10.10
C TYR A 30 -5.37 -5.05 9.37
N PRO A 31 -5.74 -5.96 8.44
CA PRO A 31 -4.78 -6.64 7.57
C PRO A 31 -4.23 -5.72 6.46
N PHE A 32 -4.45 -4.41 6.58
CA PHE A 32 -3.99 -3.37 5.69
C PHE A 32 -3.64 -2.10 6.49
N PHE A 33 -3.01 -1.15 5.81
CA PHE A 33 -2.57 0.09 6.43
C PHE A 33 -3.73 1.09 6.52
N TYR A 34 -4.25 1.33 7.72
CA TYR A 34 -5.28 2.33 8.02
C TYR A 34 -5.10 2.88 9.44
N CYS A 35 -5.34 4.17 9.62
CA CYS A 35 -5.02 4.85 10.89
C CYS A 35 -6.18 4.71 11.89
N TYR A 36 -5.89 4.20 13.09
CA TYR A 36 -6.87 4.05 14.17
C TYR A 36 -7.27 5.40 14.80
N ALA A 37 -6.51 6.47 14.55
CA ALA A 37 -6.85 7.81 15.04
C ALA A 37 -8.01 8.46 14.28
N CYS A 38 -8.49 7.83 13.20
CA CYS A 38 -9.71 8.27 12.53
C CYS A 38 -10.90 8.03 13.45
N PRO A 39 -11.82 9.01 13.63
CA PRO A 39 -12.99 8.84 14.50
C PRO A 39 -13.92 7.69 14.07
N PHE A 40 -13.81 7.25 12.81
CA PHE A 40 -14.62 6.18 12.23
C PHE A 40 -13.84 4.87 12.02
N ALA A 41 -12.66 4.71 12.62
CA ALA A 41 -11.89 3.47 12.51
C ALA A 41 -12.45 2.38 13.44
N ASP A 42 -12.77 1.21 12.89
CA ASP A 42 -13.30 0.07 13.64
C ASP A 42 -12.21 -0.88 14.21
N ALA A 43 -10.96 -0.75 13.74
CA ALA A 43 -9.86 -1.64 14.09
C ALA A 43 -8.51 -0.92 14.21
N ALA A 44 -7.53 -1.59 14.81
CA ALA A 44 -6.23 -1.01 15.13
C ALA A 44 -5.27 -1.04 13.93
N CYS A 45 -4.41 -0.01 13.86
CA CYS A 45 -3.35 0.06 12.85
C CYS A 45 -2.23 -0.93 13.21
N PRO A 46 -1.78 -1.80 12.28
CA PRO A 46 -0.70 -2.74 12.55
C PRO A 46 0.62 -2.06 12.92
N ILE A 47 0.90 -0.88 12.34
CA ILE A 47 2.09 -0.10 12.71
C ILE A 47 1.93 0.54 14.09
N GLY A 48 0.74 1.08 14.42
CA GLY A 48 0.49 1.61 15.76
C GLY A 48 0.68 0.55 16.84
N ILE A 49 0.17 -0.67 16.61
CA ILE A 49 0.37 -1.81 17.52
C ILE A 49 1.86 -2.16 17.64
N LEU A 50 2.61 -2.14 16.53
CA LEU A 50 4.06 -2.35 16.58
C LEU A 50 4.75 -1.32 17.48
N GLU A 51 4.38 -0.04 17.38
CA GLU A 51 4.94 1.01 18.23
C GLU A 51 4.59 0.81 19.71
N HIS A 52 3.32 0.51 20.02
CA HIS A 52 2.88 0.20 21.39
C HIS A 52 3.58 -1.03 21.96
N ALA A 53 3.77 -2.07 21.14
CA ALA A 53 4.49 -3.27 21.53
C ALA A 53 5.96 -2.99 21.91
N ILE A 54 6.61 -2.03 21.26
CA ILE A 54 7.99 -1.62 21.57
C ILE A 54 8.07 -0.86 22.89
N LEU A 55 7.03 -0.10 23.26
CA LEU A 55 6.99 0.71 24.48
C LEU A 55 6.79 -0.09 25.77
N GLY A 56 6.48 -1.39 25.69
CA GLY A 56 6.43 -2.26 26.87
C GLY A 56 5.47 -3.43 26.79
N ASP A 57 4.56 -3.46 25.81
CA ASP A 57 3.50 -4.46 25.75
C ASP A 57 3.90 -5.68 24.89
N TYR A 58 4.66 -6.61 25.48
CA TYR A 58 5.07 -7.85 24.80
C TYR A 58 3.88 -8.66 24.24
N LEU A 59 2.73 -8.65 24.92
CA LEU A 59 1.53 -9.34 24.45
C LEU A 59 1.03 -8.78 23.12
N LEU A 60 1.13 -7.46 22.90
CA LEU A 60 0.79 -6.83 21.63
C LEU A 60 1.75 -7.23 20.51
N PHE A 61 3.03 -7.46 20.83
CA PHE A 61 4.00 -7.96 19.85
C PHE A 61 3.63 -9.35 19.35
N VAL A 62 3.33 -10.27 20.28
CA VAL A 62 2.94 -11.66 19.95
C VAL A 62 1.62 -11.66 19.16
N TYR A 63 0.65 -10.85 19.58
CA TYR A 63 -0.61 -10.71 18.87
C TYR A 63 -0.42 -10.20 17.44
N LEU A 64 0.41 -9.15 17.26
CA LEU A 64 0.72 -8.57 15.95
C LEU A 64 1.39 -9.59 15.02
N ILE A 65 2.47 -10.22 15.46
CA ILE A 65 3.24 -11.17 14.66
C ILE A 65 2.42 -12.42 14.37
N GLY A 66 1.64 -12.93 15.34
CA GLY A 66 0.73 -14.05 15.14
C GLY A 66 -0.32 -13.74 14.08
N PHE A 67 -1.03 -12.61 14.23
CA PHE A 67 -2.10 -12.23 13.32
C PHE A 67 -1.59 -11.91 11.91
N ILE A 68 -0.59 -11.03 11.79
CA ILE A 68 0.00 -10.67 10.49
C ILE A 68 0.76 -11.84 9.88
N GLY A 69 1.40 -12.68 10.69
CA GLY A 69 2.09 -13.88 10.24
C GLY A 69 1.14 -14.86 9.58
N VAL A 70 0.03 -15.21 10.24
CA VAL A 70 -1.00 -16.09 9.66
C VAL A 70 -1.58 -15.50 8.37
N ILE A 71 -1.99 -14.23 8.42
CA ILE A 71 -2.56 -13.56 7.24
C ILE A 71 -1.54 -13.43 6.11
N GLY A 72 -0.28 -13.13 6.43
CA GLY A 72 0.81 -13.00 5.47
C GLY A 72 1.21 -14.33 4.84
N ILE A 73 1.20 -15.43 5.60
CA ILE A 73 1.50 -16.77 5.08
C ILE A 73 0.35 -17.25 4.18
N VAL A 74 -0.91 -17.02 4.56
CA VAL A 74 -2.04 -17.47 3.72
C VAL A 74 -2.19 -16.55 2.50
N PHE A 75 -2.34 -15.25 2.73
CA PHE A 75 -2.73 -14.28 1.71
C PHE A 75 -1.59 -13.39 1.22
N GLY A 76 -0.46 -13.31 1.92
CA GLY A 76 0.63 -12.38 1.60
C GLY A 76 0.14 -10.93 1.54
N ARG A 77 0.54 -10.20 0.50
CA ARG A 77 0.15 -8.79 0.29
C ARG A 77 -1.19 -8.60 -0.43
N PHE A 78 -2.04 -9.62 -0.48
CA PHE A 78 -3.35 -9.55 -1.13
C PHE A 78 -4.19 -8.37 -0.65
N PHE A 79 -4.26 -8.14 0.66
CA PHE A 79 -5.03 -7.03 1.25
C PHE A 79 -4.53 -5.64 0.79
N CYS A 80 -3.25 -5.47 0.49
CA CYS A 80 -2.73 -4.22 -0.12
C CYS A 80 -3.30 -3.96 -1.53
N GLY A 81 -3.69 -5.02 -2.24
CA GLY A 81 -4.27 -4.96 -3.58
C GLY A 81 -5.79 -4.82 -3.58
N TRP A 82 -6.48 -5.40 -2.59
CA TRP A 82 -7.92 -5.66 -2.60
C TRP A 82 -8.73 -4.98 -1.50
N ALA A 83 -8.12 -4.58 -0.39
CA ALA A 83 -8.82 -3.99 0.75
C ALA A 83 -8.28 -2.62 1.15
N CYS A 84 -6.97 -2.41 1.03
CA CYS A 84 -6.28 -1.24 1.56
C CYS A 84 -6.82 0.10 1.00
N PRO A 85 -7.41 0.97 1.85
CA PRO A 85 -7.89 2.31 1.48
C PRO A 85 -6.80 3.19 0.87
N VAL A 86 -5.57 3.09 1.39
CA VAL A 86 -4.42 3.87 0.92
C VAL A 86 -4.08 3.54 -0.52
N GLY A 87 -4.03 2.25 -0.85
CA GLY A 87 -3.81 1.84 -2.23
C GLY A 87 -4.93 2.34 -3.15
N PHE A 88 -6.17 2.41 -2.64
CA PHE A 88 -7.34 2.88 -3.41
C PHE A 88 -7.23 4.36 -3.72
N LEU A 89 -6.87 5.18 -2.72
CA LEU A 89 -6.57 6.60 -2.90
C LEU A 89 -5.47 6.82 -3.95
N GLN A 90 -4.39 6.03 -3.92
CA GLN A 90 -3.32 6.15 -4.92
C GLN A 90 -3.78 5.77 -6.34
N ASP A 91 -4.69 4.80 -6.46
CA ASP A 91 -5.19 4.39 -7.76
C ASP A 91 -6.17 5.42 -8.33
N ILE A 92 -7.04 6.02 -7.51
CA ILE A 92 -7.91 7.15 -7.90
C ILE A 92 -7.04 8.33 -8.34
N PHE A 93 -6.06 8.71 -7.53
CA PHE A 93 -5.20 9.84 -7.84
C PHE A 93 -4.37 9.59 -9.10
N GLY A 94 -3.86 8.37 -9.27
CA GLY A 94 -3.22 7.94 -10.50
C GLY A 94 -4.16 7.98 -11.71
N PHE A 95 -5.43 7.65 -11.55
CA PHE A 95 -6.43 7.76 -12.61
C PHE A 95 -6.69 9.22 -13.01
N LEU A 96 -6.89 10.10 -12.02
CA LEU A 96 -7.13 11.53 -12.20
C LEU A 96 -5.95 12.22 -12.92
N MET A 97 -4.71 11.87 -12.56
CA MET A 97 -3.50 12.36 -13.20
C MET A 97 -3.20 11.69 -14.57
N GLY A 98 -4.10 10.87 -15.10
CA GLY A 98 -3.96 10.27 -16.43
C GLY A 98 -2.89 9.17 -16.52
N ASN A 99 -2.57 8.50 -15.42
CA ASN A 99 -1.47 7.53 -15.38
C ASN A 99 -1.77 6.30 -16.24
N LYS A 100 -0.95 6.08 -17.27
CA LYS A 100 -1.19 5.14 -18.39
C LYS A 100 -1.33 3.67 -17.98
N LYS A 101 -0.87 3.28 -16.79
CA LYS A 101 -1.02 1.90 -16.25
C LYS A 101 -2.45 1.50 -15.92
N ILE A 102 -3.36 2.48 -15.79
CA ILE A 102 -4.78 2.22 -15.56
C ILE A 102 -5.54 2.10 -16.87
N LYS A 103 -5.18 2.90 -17.89
CA LYS A 103 -6.00 3.04 -19.10
C LYS A 103 -5.81 1.96 -20.16
N GLY A 104 -4.79 1.10 -20.08
CA GLY A 104 -4.65 -0.06 -20.98
C GLY A 104 -4.67 0.23 -22.49
N LEU A 105 -4.58 1.50 -22.93
CA LEU A 105 -4.78 1.92 -24.33
C LEU A 105 -3.79 3.02 -24.74
N LYS A 106 -3.41 2.98 -26.03
CA LYS A 106 -2.50 3.90 -26.75
C LYS A 106 -3.05 5.34 -26.77
N LEU A 107 -2.18 6.35 -26.64
CA LEU A 107 -2.51 7.78 -26.68
C LEU A 107 -1.61 8.53 -27.67
N LYS A 108 -2.13 9.63 -28.21
CA LYS A 108 -1.55 10.53 -29.23
C LYS A 108 -0.16 11.08 -28.86
N PRO A 109 0.70 11.37 -29.86
CA PRO A 109 2.13 11.70 -29.70
C PRO A 109 2.40 13.02 -28.95
N GLU A 110 1.52 14.01 -29.05
CA GLU A 110 1.68 15.35 -28.44
C GLU A 110 1.66 15.33 -26.89
N THR A 111 0.83 14.48 -26.27
CA THR A 111 0.79 14.31 -24.80
C THR A 111 1.90 13.38 -24.29
N GLU A 112 2.61 12.70 -25.19
CA GLU A 112 3.70 11.78 -24.86
C GLU A 112 4.95 12.53 -24.37
N HIS A 113 5.23 13.72 -24.93
CA HIS A 113 6.42 14.52 -24.62
C HIS A 113 6.44 15.03 -23.17
N ARG A 114 5.32 15.58 -22.65
CA ARG A 114 5.26 16.14 -21.28
C ARG A 114 5.39 15.07 -20.18
N LEU A 115 4.87 13.87 -20.40
CA LEU A 115 5.00 12.74 -19.45
C LEU A 115 6.35 12.01 -19.55
N ARG A 116 7.04 12.11 -20.70
CA ARG A 116 8.38 11.55 -20.91
C ARG A 116 9.41 12.27 -20.03
N CYS A 117 9.27 13.58 -19.81
CA CYS A 117 10.15 14.36 -18.91
C CYS A 117 10.05 13.93 -17.43
N ILE A 118 8.87 13.52 -16.94
CA ILE A 118 8.70 13.10 -15.53
C ILE A 118 9.21 11.67 -15.31
N LYS A 119 8.98 10.76 -16.26
CA LYS A 119 9.53 9.39 -16.21
C LYS A 119 11.04 9.33 -16.42
N TYR A 120 11.66 10.38 -16.95
CA TYR A 120 13.10 10.44 -17.24
C TYR A 120 14.00 10.47 -15.99
N PHE A 121 13.43 10.68 -14.80
CA PHE A 121 14.22 10.82 -13.56
C PHE A 121 14.47 9.52 -12.78
N LEU A 122 13.77 8.42 -13.04
CA LEU A 122 14.07 7.13 -12.40
C LEU A 122 14.53 6.10 -13.44
N LYS A 123 15.84 5.83 -13.46
CA LYS A 123 16.39 4.67 -14.16
C LYS A 123 15.82 3.38 -13.52
N PRO A 124 15.55 2.32 -14.30
CA PRO A 124 14.98 1.07 -13.79
C PRO A 124 15.84 0.40 -12.71
N GLU A 125 17.16 0.58 -12.75
CA GLU A 125 18.09 0.12 -11.70
C GLU A 125 17.89 0.87 -10.37
N THR A 126 17.58 2.16 -10.42
CA THR A 126 17.32 2.99 -9.24
C THR A 126 15.98 2.65 -8.61
N GLU A 127 14.97 2.28 -9.40
CA GLU A 127 13.65 1.86 -8.88
C GLU A 127 13.74 0.61 -8.01
N HIS A 128 14.62 -0.36 -8.35
CA HIS A 128 14.78 -1.57 -7.52
C HIS A 128 15.41 -1.24 -6.17
N LYS A 129 16.46 -0.40 -6.14
CA LYS A 129 17.09 0.05 -4.89
C LYS A 129 16.13 0.85 -4.01
N LEU A 130 15.32 1.72 -4.63
CA LEU A 130 14.36 2.55 -3.89
C LEU A 130 13.26 1.74 -3.18
N ARG A 131 12.97 0.51 -3.63
CA ARG A 131 12.05 -0.40 -2.91
C ARG A 131 12.58 -0.82 -1.55
N TYR A 132 13.89 -0.77 -1.32
CA TYR A 132 14.46 -1.09 0.00
C TYR A 132 14.27 0.03 1.02
N LEU A 133 13.96 1.25 0.57
CA LEU A 133 13.74 2.40 1.45
C LEU A 133 12.62 2.17 2.46
N LYS A 134 11.57 1.42 2.12
CA LYS A 134 10.49 1.09 3.08
C LYS A 134 10.97 0.24 4.26
N TYR A 135 12.01 -0.59 4.07
CA TYR A 135 12.61 -1.34 5.19
C TYR A 135 13.44 -0.42 6.07
N ILE A 136 14.13 0.57 5.48
CA ILE A 136 14.78 1.64 6.24
C ILE A 136 13.74 2.43 7.03
N VAL A 137 12.59 2.77 6.45
CA VAL A 137 11.48 3.44 7.16
C VAL A 137 10.94 2.57 8.29
N LEU A 138 10.79 1.25 8.08
CA LEU A 138 10.35 0.33 9.12
C LEU A 138 11.36 0.27 10.28
N ILE A 139 12.65 0.03 10.00
CA ILE A 139 13.70 -0.03 11.03
C ILE A 139 13.83 1.33 11.73
N GLY A 140 13.81 2.42 10.96
CA GLY A 140 13.84 3.79 11.50
C GLY A 140 12.66 4.09 12.39
N THR A 141 11.46 3.56 12.09
CA THR A 141 10.29 3.67 12.97
C THR A 141 10.54 2.96 14.31
N VAL A 142 11.03 1.72 14.26
CA VAL A 142 11.34 0.94 15.47
C VAL A 142 12.38 1.65 16.34
N VAL A 143 13.48 2.10 15.73
CA VAL A 143 14.57 2.81 16.42
C VAL A 143 14.09 4.15 16.97
N ALA A 144 13.28 4.90 16.21
CA ALA A 144 12.74 6.17 16.67
C ALA A 144 11.87 5.99 17.91
N VAL A 145 10.94 5.02 17.91
CA VAL A 145 10.10 4.72 19.08
C VAL A 145 10.94 4.33 20.29
N TYR A 146 11.96 3.50 20.10
CA TYR A 146 12.87 3.10 21.17
C TYR A 146 13.63 4.29 21.79
N ILE A 147 14.08 5.25 20.98
CA ILE A 147 14.82 6.43 21.46
C ILE A 147 13.89 7.47 22.08
N THR A 148 12.77 7.77 21.42
CA THR A 148 11.88 8.87 21.83
C THR A 148 10.87 8.47 22.89
N GLY A 149 10.66 7.17 23.13
CA GLY A 149 9.62 6.66 24.05
C GLY A 149 8.20 7.07 23.63
N THR A 150 8.02 7.45 22.36
CA THR A 150 6.74 7.97 21.83
C THR A 150 6.42 7.29 20.51
N LEU A 151 5.16 7.36 20.10
CA LEU A 151 4.65 6.77 18.86
C LEU A 151 5.12 7.58 17.62
N ALA A 152 6.41 7.49 17.30
CA ALA A 152 7.10 8.39 16.38
C ALA A 152 6.49 8.43 14.97
N PHE A 153 6.11 7.29 14.39
CA PHE A 153 5.55 7.20 13.05
C PHE A 153 4.08 7.60 13.01
N THR A 154 3.26 7.28 14.03
CA THR A 154 1.87 7.77 14.07
C THR A 154 1.78 9.30 14.15
N LEU A 155 2.80 9.96 14.73
CA LEU A 155 2.89 11.42 14.75
C LEU A 155 3.16 12.04 13.37
N ILE A 156 3.83 11.33 12.46
CA ILE A 156 4.23 11.84 11.13
C ILE A 156 3.43 11.19 9.99
N CYS A 157 2.62 10.17 10.31
CA CYS A 157 1.91 9.36 9.32
C CYS A 157 1.02 10.21 8.39
N PRO A 158 1.23 10.16 7.06
CA PRO A 158 0.40 10.91 6.12
C PRO A 158 -1.05 10.40 6.08
N ILE A 159 -1.26 9.11 6.35
CA ILE A 159 -2.60 8.54 6.41
C ILE A 159 -3.37 9.10 7.60
N GLY A 160 -2.73 9.21 8.77
CA GLY A 160 -3.35 9.89 9.92
C GLY A 160 -3.66 11.35 9.62
N GLY A 161 -2.81 12.04 8.86
CA GLY A 161 -3.11 13.38 8.35
C GLY A 161 -4.40 13.42 7.51
N LEU A 162 -4.52 12.51 6.54
CA LEU A 162 -5.63 12.44 5.60
C LEU A 162 -6.94 11.94 6.21
N THR A 163 -6.90 10.89 7.03
CA THR A 163 -8.10 10.19 7.51
C THR A 163 -8.53 10.64 8.90
N ALA A 164 -7.64 11.22 9.71
CA ALA A 164 -7.97 11.67 11.06
C ALA A 164 -7.88 13.19 11.18
N THR A 165 -6.70 13.77 10.95
CA THR A 165 -6.45 15.18 11.27
C THR A 165 -7.29 16.14 10.43
N ILE A 166 -7.34 15.97 9.11
CA ILE A 166 -8.13 16.83 8.22
C ILE A 166 -9.64 16.73 8.53
N PRO A 167 -10.27 15.53 8.57
CA PRO A 167 -11.68 15.42 8.92
C PRO A 167 -12.02 15.97 10.30
N THR A 168 -11.17 15.74 11.31
CA THR A 168 -11.42 16.23 12.68
C THR A 168 -11.44 17.75 12.74
N LEU A 169 -10.54 18.44 12.03
CA LEU A 169 -10.53 19.90 11.96
C LEU A 169 -11.72 20.49 11.20
N ILE A 170 -12.26 19.76 10.20
CA ILE A 170 -13.42 20.19 9.42
C ILE A 170 -14.73 19.95 10.17
N ILE A 171 -14.85 18.82 10.87
CA ILE A 171 -16.08 18.43 11.58
C ILE A 171 -16.20 19.16 12.93
N TYR A 172 -15.10 19.27 13.67
CA TYR A 172 -15.06 19.86 15.01
C TYR A 172 -14.36 21.23 14.99
N GLN A 173 -14.83 22.11 14.11
CA GLN A 173 -14.29 23.46 13.95
C GLN A 173 -14.31 24.21 15.29
N GLY A 174 -13.19 24.82 15.66
CA GLY A 174 -13.07 25.64 16.88
C GLY A 174 -12.79 24.86 18.18
N ILE A 175 -12.90 23.53 18.19
CA ILE A 175 -12.60 22.70 19.37
C ILE A 175 -11.15 22.21 19.34
N TYR A 176 -10.68 21.77 18.17
CA TYR A 176 -9.32 21.27 17.98
C TYR A 176 -8.49 22.25 17.14
N GLY A 177 -7.31 22.61 17.64
CA GLY A 177 -6.36 23.49 16.97
C GLY A 177 -5.24 22.75 16.25
N PHE A 178 -4.36 23.51 15.59
CA PHE A 178 -3.15 22.97 14.97
C PHE A 178 -2.13 22.56 16.05
N GLY A 179 -2.00 21.26 16.30
CA GLY A 179 -0.98 20.73 17.21
C GLY A 179 0.45 20.87 16.66
N ARG A 180 1.46 20.69 17.53
CA ARG A 180 2.90 20.82 17.19
C ARG A 180 3.33 19.99 15.97
N PHE A 181 2.74 18.80 15.78
CA PHE A 181 3.05 17.89 14.68
C PHE A 181 2.17 18.07 13.43
N PHE A 182 1.25 19.04 13.42
CA PHE A 182 0.33 19.26 12.31
C PHE A 182 1.06 19.49 10.97
N TRP A 183 2.03 20.40 10.97
CA TRP A 183 2.81 20.74 9.77
C TRP A 183 3.63 19.55 9.26
N MET A 184 4.19 18.73 10.16
CA MET A 184 4.91 17.51 9.79
C MET A 184 3.98 16.48 9.12
N LYS A 185 2.75 16.30 9.66
CA LYS A 185 1.75 15.43 9.03
C LYS A 185 1.34 15.94 7.64
N MET A 186 1.08 17.24 7.50
CA MET A 186 0.71 17.83 6.21
C MET A 186 1.84 17.72 5.18
N LEU A 187 3.09 17.92 5.60
CA LEU A 187 4.26 17.65 4.75
C LEU A 187 4.29 16.18 4.30
N GLY A 188 4.02 15.24 5.20
CA GLY A 188 3.87 13.82 4.86
C GLY A 188 2.77 13.58 3.81
N VAL A 189 1.60 14.23 3.95
CA VAL A 189 0.50 14.12 2.98
C VAL A 189 0.91 14.62 1.60
N VAL A 190 1.58 15.78 1.55
CA VAL A 190 2.12 16.32 0.30
C VAL A 190 3.11 15.34 -0.33
N LEU A 191 4.04 14.79 0.46
CA LEU A 191 4.99 13.78 -0.01
C LEU A 191 4.29 12.51 -0.52
N PHE A 192 3.22 12.07 0.15
CA PHE A 192 2.41 10.92 -0.27
C PHE A 192 1.83 11.12 -1.68
N PHE A 193 1.29 12.30 -1.97
CA PHE A 193 0.77 12.60 -3.32
C PHE A 193 1.90 12.77 -4.33
N ILE A 194 3.00 13.46 -3.99
CA ILE A 194 4.18 13.61 -4.85
C ILE A 194 4.69 12.23 -5.30
N LEU A 195 4.86 11.29 -4.37
CA LEU A 195 5.30 9.93 -4.67
C LEU A 195 4.33 9.19 -5.60
N THR A 196 3.03 9.44 -5.47
CA THR A 196 1.98 8.85 -6.31
C THR A 196 2.00 9.41 -7.74
N ILE A 197 2.39 10.68 -7.90
CA ILE A 197 2.57 11.32 -9.22
C ILE A 197 3.81 10.77 -9.91
N ILE A 198 4.94 10.72 -9.19
CA ILE A 198 6.23 10.27 -9.74
C ILE A 198 6.16 8.79 -10.15
N SER A 199 5.61 7.94 -9.27
CA SER A 199 5.45 6.51 -9.55
C SER A 199 4.06 6.05 -9.16
N TYR A 200 3.42 5.29 -10.05
CA TYR A 200 2.14 4.67 -9.73
C TYR A 200 2.29 3.79 -8.48
N ARG A 201 1.50 4.07 -7.43
CA ARG A 201 1.62 3.48 -6.09
C ARG A 201 2.98 3.69 -5.41
N GLY A 202 3.61 4.85 -5.61
CA GLY A 202 4.95 5.18 -5.09
C GLY A 202 5.09 5.00 -3.58
N TRP A 203 4.13 5.48 -2.78
CA TRP A 203 4.10 5.23 -1.33
C TRP A 203 4.19 3.74 -0.98
N CYS A 204 3.33 2.90 -1.56
CA CYS A 204 3.32 1.46 -1.28
C CYS A 204 4.59 0.73 -1.74
N LYS A 205 5.31 1.26 -2.74
CA LYS A 205 6.57 0.72 -3.25
C LYS A 205 7.78 1.13 -2.40
N TYR A 206 7.83 2.39 -1.98
CA TYR A 206 9.07 3.01 -1.49
C TYR A 206 9.04 3.42 -0.02
N PHE A 207 7.88 3.73 0.55
CA PHE A 207 7.81 4.34 1.89
C PHE A 207 6.93 3.60 2.90
N CYS A 208 6.03 2.72 2.47
CA CYS A 208 5.06 2.09 3.38
C CYS A 208 5.71 1.06 4.32
N PRO A 209 5.83 1.32 5.65
CA PRO A 209 6.46 0.37 6.59
C PRO A 209 5.59 -0.87 6.80
N PHE A 210 4.27 -0.74 6.78
CA PHE A 210 3.37 -1.89 6.82
C PHE A 210 3.59 -2.79 5.61
N GLY A 211 3.75 -2.18 4.44
CA GLY A 211 4.10 -2.88 3.21
C GLY A 211 5.40 -3.67 3.34
N ALA A 212 6.40 -3.12 4.02
CA ALA A 212 7.67 -3.79 4.32
C ALA A 212 7.46 -5.03 5.21
N LEU A 213 6.69 -4.88 6.29
CA LEU A 213 6.38 -5.95 7.24
C LEU A 213 5.72 -7.16 6.54
N ILE A 214 4.65 -6.93 5.79
CA ILE A 214 3.91 -8.01 5.10
C ILE A 214 4.70 -8.59 3.90
N SER A 215 5.67 -7.85 3.36
CA SER A 215 6.51 -8.32 2.24
C SER A 215 7.38 -9.52 2.63
N LEU A 216 7.77 -9.62 3.90
CA LEU A 216 8.56 -10.73 4.43
C LEU A 216 7.82 -12.07 4.27
N PHE A 217 6.51 -12.06 4.51
CA PHE A 217 5.66 -13.26 4.39
C PHE A 217 5.23 -13.56 2.95
N ASN A 218 5.34 -12.60 2.03
CA ASN A 218 4.82 -12.77 0.66
C ASN A 218 5.59 -13.81 -0.17
N LYS A 219 6.87 -14.07 0.16
CA LYS A 219 7.68 -15.07 -0.56
C LYS A 219 7.28 -16.52 -0.22
N ILE A 220 6.83 -16.72 1.02
CA ILE A 220 6.40 -18.03 1.54
C ILE A 220 4.88 -18.24 1.46
N SER A 221 4.15 -17.27 0.91
CA SER A 221 2.70 -17.32 0.97
C SER A 221 2.10 -18.43 0.11
N ILE A 222 1.03 -19.06 0.62
CA ILE A 222 0.31 -20.17 -0.02
C ILE A 222 -0.27 -19.71 -1.35
N ILE A 223 -1.03 -18.60 -1.35
CA ILE A 223 -1.58 -18.04 -2.58
C ILE A 223 -0.44 -17.37 -3.36
N HIS A 224 -0.06 -17.90 -4.52
CA HIS A 224 0.98 -17.30 -5.35
C HIS A 224 0.68 -17.51 -6.84
N LEU A 225 1.42 -16.82 -7.71
CA LEU A 225 1.26 -16.95 -9.15
C LEU A 225 2.18 -18.07 -9.66
N LYS A 226 1.64 -18.90 -10.56
CA LYS A 226 2.40 -19.88 -11.35
C LYS A 226 2.36 -19.48 -12.81
N ILE A 227 3.47 -19.75 -13.49
CA ILE A 227 3.63 -19.53 -14.93
C ILE A 227 3.88 -20.90 -15.54
N ASP A 228 3.04 -21.27 -16.50
CA ASP A 228 3.16 -22.51 -17.23
C ASP A 228 4.24 -22.42 -18.32
N ASN A 229 4.70 -23.58 -18.78
CA ASN A 229 5.69 -23.69 -19.84
C ASN A 229 5.18 -23.19 -21.22
N THR A 230 3.89 -22.87 -21.33
CA THR A 230 3.29 -22.26 -22.53
C THR A 230 3.56 -20.76 -22.64
N CYS A 231 4.26 -20.17 -21.67
CA CYS A 231 4.59 -18.74 -21.67
C CYS A 231 5.58 -18.40 -22.79
N THR A 232 5.23 -17.43 -23.62
CA THR A 232 6.06 -16.91 -24.74
C THR A 232 6.95 -15.74 -24.35
N GLU A 233 7.07 -15.43 -23.06
CA GLU A 233 7.87 -14.31 -22.53
C GLU A 233 7.58 -12.93 -23.16
N CYS A 234 6.34 -12.72 -23.65
CA CYS A 234 5.94 -11.51 -24.37
C CYS A 234 6.00 -10.19 -23.56
N GLY A 235 6.28 -10.26 -22.25
CA GLY A 235 6.44 -9.11 -21.35
C GLY A 235 5.16 -8.33 -21.03
N LEU A 236 3.99 -8.77 -21.49
CA LEU A 236 2.73 -8.07 -21.26
C LEU A 236 2.36 -8.03 -19.77
N CYS A 237 2.64 -9.11 -19.03
CA CYS A 237 2.43 -9.20 -17.58
C CYS A 237 3.20 -8.11 -16.80
N ARG A 238 4.44 -7.79 -17.22
CA ARG A 238 5.26 -6.72 -16.66
C ARG A 238 4.67 -5.34 -16.97
N LYS A 239 4.19 -5.11 -18.20
CA LYS A 239 3.60 -3.84 -18.64
C LYS A 239 2.32 -3.48 -17.87
N VAL A 240 1.47 -4.46 -17.56
CA VAL A 240 0.21 -4.24 -16.82
C VAL A 240 0.38 -4.22 -15.30
N CYS A 241 1.55 -4.65 -14.79
CA CYS A 241 1.78 -4.77 -13.35
C CYS A 241 1.85 -3.39 -12.68
N PRO A 242 0.96 -3.08 -11.72
CA PRO A 242 0.98 -1.79 -11.04
C PRO A 242 2.24 -1.60 -10.18
N MET A 243 2.85 -2.69 -9.76
CA MET A 243 4.04 -2.73 -8.90
C MET A 243 5.35 -2.85 -9.69
N ASP A 244 5.33 -2.83 -11.04
CA ASP A 244 6.52 -2.99 -11.90
C ASP A 244 7.34 -4.23 -11.57
N ILE A 245 6.68 -5.37 -11.38
CA ILE A 245 7.32 -6.64 -11.08
C ILE A 245 7.61 -7.37 -12.39
N ASP A 246 8.81 -7.90 -12.50
CA ASP A 246 9.16 -8.83 -13.56
C ASP A 246 8.82 -10.25 -13.15
N LEU A 247 7.62 -10.70 -13.55
CA LEU A 247 7.08 -12.02 -13.20
C LEU A 247 7.88 -13.19 -13.80
N ILE A 248 8.61 -12.98 -14.89
CA ILE A 248 9.38 -14.03 -15.57
C ILE A 248 10.60 -14.39 -14.72
N ASN A 249 11.33 -13.35 -14.28
CA ASN A 249 12.55 -13.48 -13.48
C ASN A 249 12.26 -13.68 -11.97
N ASP A 250 11.20 -13.07 -11.44
CA ASP A 250 10.84 -13.11 -10.02
C ASP A 250 9.37 -13.51 -9.83
N ARG A 251 9.13 -14.83 -9.88
CA ARG A 251 7.79 -15.43 -9.77
C ARG A 251 7.14 -15.20 -8.40
N ARG A 252 7.94 -15.04 -7.34
CA ARG A 252 7.49 -14.87 -5.94
C ARG A 252 8.00 -13.58 -5.34
N SER A 253 7.86 -12.50 -6.10
CA SER A 253 8.33 -11.19 -5.66
C SER A 253 7.67 -10.74 -4.36
N PRO A 254 8.45 -10.25 -3.37
CA PRO A 254 7.91 -9.72 -2.12
C PRO A 254 6.98 -8.51 -2.34
N GLU A 255 7.06 -7.86 -3.51
CA GLU A 255 6.22 -6.71 -3.86
C GLU A 255 4.86 -7.07 -4.46
N CYS A 256 4.62 -8.35 -4.77
CA CYS A 256 3.39 -8.76 -5.46
C CYS A 256 2.17 -8.61 -4.55
N ILE A 257 1.32 -7.64 -4.86
CA ILE A 257 0.03 -7.40 -4.19
C ILE A 257 -1.11 -8.33 -4.63
N LYS A 258 -0.80 -9.37 -5.42
CA LYS A 258 -1.73 -10.41 -5.88
C LYS A 258 -3.03 -9.83 -6.46
N CYS A 259 -2.86 -8.85 -7.34
CA CYS A 259 -3.99 -8.13 -7.92
C CYS A 259 -4.55 -8.73 -9.22
N PHE A 260 -3.92 -9.81 -9.70
CA PHE A 260 -4.34 -10.64 -10.84
C PHE A 260 -4.54 -9.94 -12.20
N LYS A 261 -4.16 -8.67 -12.34
CA LYS A 261 -4.13 -7.99 -13.65
C LYS A 261 -3.29 -8.71 -14.70
N CYS A 262 -2.23 -9.41 -14.29
CA CYS A 262 -1.40 -10.22 -15.17
C CYS A 262 -2.11 -11.48 -15.68
N VAL A 263 -3.03 -12.06 -14.89
CA VAL A 263 -3.87 -13.20 -15.28
C VAL A 263 -4.89 -12.74 -16.32
N ASP A 264 -5.59 -11.64 -16.06
CA ASP A 264 -6.58 -11.06 -16.98
C ASP A 264 -5.97 -10.62 -18.32
N ALA A 265 -4.73 -10.13 -18.31
CA ALA A 265 -4.09 -9.60 -19.52
C ALA A 265 -3.38 -10.66 -20.37
N CYS A 266 -3.15 -11.88 -19.87
CA CYS A 266 -2.35 -12.88 -20.57
C CYS A 266 -3.14 -13.50 -21.76
N PRO A 267 -2.72 -13.31 -23.02
CA PRO A 267 -3.44 -13.86 -24.17
C PRO A 267 -3.35 -15.39 -24.27
N HIS A 268 -2.23 -15.95 -23.82
CA HIS A 268 -1.97 -17.41 -23.84
C HIS A 268 -2.50 -18.13 -22.59
N LYS A 269 -3.13 -17.38 -21.66
CA LYS A 269 -3.59 -17.88 -20.36
C LYS A 269 -2.51 -18.60 -19.54
N SER A 270 -1.22 -18.42 -19.81
CA SER A 270 -0.12 -19.14 -19.13
C SER A 270 0.14 -18.70 -17.68
N VAL A 271 -0.63 -17.76 -17.13
CA VAL A 271 -0.45 -17.24 -15.76
C VAL A 271 -1.68 -17.59 -14.94
N HIS A 272 -1.47 -18.37 -13.88
CA HIS A 272 -2.56 -18.87 -13.02
C HIS A 272 -2.29 -18.59 -11.54
N VAL A 273 -3.38 -18.55 -10.76
CA VAL A 273 -3.31 -18.49 -9.30
C VAL A 273 -3.17 -19.91 -8.77
N SER A 274 -2.08 -20.19 -8.05
CA SER A 274 -1.95 -21.42 -7.27
C SER A 274 -2.55 -21.19 -5.90
N HIS A 275 -3.40 -22.11 -5.50
CA HIS A 275 -3.84 -22.31 -4.13
C HIS A 275 -3.03 -23.43 -3.48
#